data_AF-A0A524KDI7-F1
#
_entry.id   AF-A0A524KDI7-F1
#
_cell.length_a   1.000
_cell.length_b   1.000
_cell.length_c   1.000
_cell.angle_alpha   90.00
_cell.angle_beta   90.00
_cell.angle_gamma   90.00
#
_symmetry.space_group_name_H-M   'P 1'
#
loop_
_entity.id
_entity.type
_entity.pdbx_description
1 polymer ?
#
loop_
_entity_poly.entity_id
_entity_poly.type
_entity_poly.pdbx_seq_one_letter_code
_entity_poly.pdbx_strand_id
1 'polypeptide(L)'
;MTESEPGTQQQAQQCAMCGTTTSYPIELNDKFYCSPACVSKYRDQVGHHQFHRDTQATFEQKKKTGPIPERALLYNSMCRRCHKSMAETCNSNQYINGMHRVELRKTETEPWCCHARYNLSSSLSDGTVPLEAARKIQAMAEEMVRNHRKCEEVVGPEGLRQKMAKPGGLSGVTTTILDIAAAEMAANPDYRPREDKTPEPSKEFMVHYAACVECDPAFAAECGEQAVEKELNQCLEEVQGMTQGRWCEHTLHALSALRLNKNMRREKLQRIIVSAEQLKAERNDFGVTTRHLFITLGRAVQA
;
A
#
# COMPACT_ATOMS: atom_id res chain seq x y z
N MET A 1 34.55 4.92 -5.97
CA MET A 1 33.79 4.61 -7.20
C MET A 1 33.76 3.10 -7.30
N THR A 2 32.75 2.49 -6.69
CA THR A 2 32.55 1.03 -6.71
C THR A 2 31.63 0.72 -7.87
N GLU A 3 32.14 -0.10 -8.78
CA GLU A 3 31.44 -0.60 -9.96
C GLU A 3 30.20 -1.37 -9.53
N SER A 4 29.03 -0.93 -10.01
CA SER A 4 27.77 -1.65 -9.89
C SER A 4 27.79 -2.88 -10.80
N GLU A 5 27.41 -4.04 -10.25
CA GLU A 5 27.30 -5.32 -10.97
C GLU A 5 26.43 -5.21 -12.25
N PRO A 6 26.72 -6.02 -13.29
CA PRO A 6 25.99 -6.00 -14.55
C PRO A 6 24.60 -6.60 -14.36
N GLY A 7 23.58 -5.73 -14.25
CA GLY A 7 22.19 -6.15 -14.29
C GLY A 7 21.89 -6.93 -15.57
N THR A 8 21.28 -8.09 -15.43
CA THR A 8 20.71 -8.89 -16.52
C THR A 8 19.93 -7.99 -17.47
N GLN A 9 20.39 -7.86 -18.72
CA GLN A 9 19.64 -7.13 -19.74
C GLN A 9 18.30 -7.84 -19.97
N GLN A 10 17.22 -7.34 -19.35
CA GLN A 10 15.87 -7.80 -19.65
C GLN A 10 15.60 -7.54 -21.15
N GLN A 11 15.35 -8.61 -21.91
CA GLN A 11 14.96 -8.50 -23.30
C GLN A 11 13.72 -7.60 -23.41
N ALA A 12 13.81 -6.59 -24.28
CA ALA A 12 12.71 -5.65 -24.48
C ALA A 12 11.46 -6.39 -24.97
N GLN A 13 10.33 -6.18 -24.28
CA GLN A 13 9.06 -6.85 -24.56
C GLN A 13 8.06 -5.88 -25.20
N GLN A 14 7.19 -6.41 -26.06
CA GLN A 14 6.14 -5.61 -26.69
C GLN A 14 4.89 -5.56 -25.80
N CYS A 15 4.36 -4.36 -25.57
CA CYS A 15 3.14 -4.16 -24.79
C CYS A 15 1.91 -4.76 -25.52
N ALA A 16 1.20 -5.68 -24.87
CA ALA A 16 -0.01 -6.31 -25.38
C ALA A 16 -1.19 -5.33 -25.60
N MET A 17 -1.13 -4.12 -25.03
CA MET A 17 -2.20 -3.12 -25.12
C MET A 17 -1.98 -2.02 -26.13
N CYS A 18 -0.74 -1.57 -26.31
CA CYS A 18 -0.43 -0.41 -27.17
C CYS A 18 0.71 -0.68 -28.16
N GLY A 19 1.28 -1.89 -28.17
CA GLY A 19 2.36 -2.27 -29.09
C GLY A 19 3.71 -1.63 -28.80
N THR A 20 3.82 -0.74 -27.81
CA THR A 20 5.07 -0.08 -27.42
C THR A 20 6.04 -1.06 -26.79
N THR A 21 7.30 -1.01 -27.19
CA THR A 21 8.39 -1.79 -26.60
C THR A 21 8.85 -1.19 -25.28
N THR A 22 9.06 -2.02 -24.26
CA THR A 22 9.57 -1.61 -22.94
C THR A 22 10.67 -2.56 -22.47
N SER A 23 11.66 -2.01 -21.77
CA SER A 23 12.68 -2.79 -21.06
C SER A 23 12.26 -3.16 -19.63
N TYR A 24 11.13 -2.62 -19.15
CA TYR A 24 10.57 -2.88 -17.83
C TYR A 24 9.10 -3.28 -17.94
N PRO A 25 8.80 -4.46 -18.49
CA PRO A 25 7.42 -4.89 -18.66
C PRO A 25 6.79 -5.31 -17.32
N ILE A 26 5.50 -5.01 -17.18
CA ILE A 26 4.63 -5.65 -16.18
C ILE A 26 4.08 -6.91 -16.81
N GLU A 27 4.34 -8.07 -16.22
CA GLU A 27 3.85 -9.37 -16.70
C GLU A 27 2.50 -9.73 -16.07
N LEU A 28 1.54 -10.16 -16.89
CA LEU A 28 0.23 -10.66 -16.45
C LEU A 28 -0.26 -11.73 -17.43
N ASN A 29 -0.27 -12.99 -16.98
CA ASN A 29 -0.72 -14.18 -17.69
C ASN A 29 -0.09 -14.29 -19.08
N ASP A 30 1.24 -14.41 -19.12
CA ASP A 30 2.08 -14.49 -20.32
C ASP A 30 2.00 -13.27 -21.26
N LYS A 31 1.36 -12.17 -20.84
CA LYS A 31 1.31 -10.90 -21.56
C LYS A 31 2.14 -9.84 -20.84
N PHE A 32 2.76 -8.96 -21.61
CA PHE A 32 3.56 -7.86 -21.10
C PHE A 32 2.88 -6.51 -21.32
N TYR A 33 2.99 -5.61 -20.35
CA TYR A 33 2.39 -4.28 -20.38
C TYR A 33 3.46 -3.23 -20.08
N CYS A 34 3.49 -2.14 -20.84
CA CYS A 34 4.53 -1.10 -20.68
C CYS A 34 4.28 -0.13 -19.54
N SER A 35 3.09 -0.14 -18.94
CA SER A 35 2.73 0.80 -17.87
C SER A 35 1.51 0.33 -17.07
N PRO A 36 1.34 0.80 -15.82
CA PRO A 36 0.11 0.61 -15.05
C PRO A 36 -1.14 1.10 -15.78
N ALA A 37 -1.03 2.16 -16.59
CA ALA A 37 -2.11 2.66 -17.43
C ALA A 37 -2.56 1.62 -18.47
N CYS A 38 -1.62 0.90 -19.10
CA CYS A 38 -1.94 -0.20 -20.02
C CYS A 38 -2.59 -1.38 -19.30
N VAL A 39 -2.10 -1.74 -18.10
CA VAL A 39 -2.73 -2.77 -17.26
C VAL A 39 -4.17 -2.39 -16.87
N SER A 40 -4.41 -1.12 -16.55
CA SER A 40 -5.78 -0.62 -16.26
C SER A 40 -6.68 -0.72 -17.49
N LYS A 41 -6.21 -0.28 -18.66
CA LYS A 41 -6.97 -0.39 -19.90
C LYS A 41 -7.31 -1.85 -20.23
N TYR A 42 -6.37 -2.77 -20.00
CA TYR A 42 -6.63 -4.19 -20.15
C TYR A 42 -7.75 -4.67 -19.22
N ARG A 43 -7.66 -4.33 -17.93
CA ARG A 43 -8.69 -4.66 -16.93
C ARG A 43 -10.06 -4.15 -17.36
N ASP A 44 -10.13 -2.93 -17.86
CA ASP A 44 -11.39 -2.32 -18.30
C ASP A 44 -11.96 -3.03 -19.55
N GLN A 45 -11.10 -3.54 -20.44
CA GLN A 45 -11.52 -4.34 -21.61
C GLN A 45 -12.03 -5.74 -21.23
N VAL A 46 -11.35 -6.45 -20.33
CA VAL A 46 -11.67 -7.85 -20.00
C VAL A 46 -12.62 -7.99 -18.81
N GLY A 47 -12.81 -6.93 -18.04
CA GLY A 47 -13.59 -6.89 -16.82
C GLY A 47 -12.89 -7.51 -15.60
N HIS A 48 -13.41 -7.20 -14.41
CA HIS A 48 -12.80 -7.60 -13.13
C HIS A 48 -12.60 -9.11 -12.97
N HIS A 49 -13.55 -9.93 -13.45
CA HIS A 49 -13.48 -11.38 -13.30
C HIS A 49 -12.34 -12.00 -14.11
N GLN A 50 -12.20 -11.64 -15.38
CA GLN A 50 -11.12 -12.15 -16.22
C GLN A 50 -9.76 -11.62 -15.74
N PHE A 51 -9.67 -10.33 -15.42
CA PHE A 51 -8.43 -9.74 -14.91
C PHE A 51 -7.93 -10.44 -13.64
N HIS A 52 -8.85 -10.79 -12.72
CA HIS A 52 -8.50 -11.54 -11.52
C HIS A 52 -8.01 -12.95 -11.83
N ARG A 53 -8.64 -13.67 -12.77
CA ARG A 53 -8.15 -14.98 -13.23
C ARG A 53 -6.73 -14.88 -13.78
N ASP A 54 -6.47 -13.88 -14.62
CA ASP A 54 -5.14 -13.63 -15.19
C ASP A 54 -4.11 -13.31 -14.10
N THR A 55 -4.53 -12.52 -13.11
CA THR A 55 -3.69 -12.19 -11.94
C THR A 55 -3.33 -13.44 -11.16
N GLN A 56 -4.32 -14.31 -10.87
CA GLN A 56 -4.09 -15.58 -10.18
C GLN A 56 -3.19 -16.51 -10.98
N ALA A 57 -3.37 -16.62 -12.29
CA ALA A 57 -2.50 -17.41 -13.16
C ALA A 57 -1.04 -16.92 -13.10
N THR A 58 -0.83 -15.60 -13.12
CA THR A 58 0.49 -14.99 -12.98
C THR A 58 1.13 -15.33 -11.63
N PHE A 59 0.37 -15.26 -10.54
CA PHE A 59 0.86 -15.67 -9.23
C PHE A 59 1.19 -17.16 -9.19
N GLU A 60 0.36 -18.03 -9.77
CA GLU A 60 0.64 -19.47 -9.83
C GLU A 60 1.91 -19.78 -10.63
N GLN A 61 2.19 -19.02 -11.69
CA GLN A 61 3.46 -19.11 -12.41
C GLN A 61 4.63 -18.63 -11.55
N LYS A 62 4.50 -17.47 -10.89
CA LYS A 62 5.52 -16.94 -9.96
C LYS A 62 5.80 -17.91 -8.80
N LYS A 63 4.83 -18.72 -8.36
CA LYS A 63 5.06 -19.76 -7.33
C LYS A 63 6.15 -20.75 -7.72
N LYS A 64 6.35 -21.00 -9.02
CA LYS A 64 7.44 -21.87 -9.52
C LYS A 64 8.82 -21.30 -9.22
N THR A 65 8.93 -19.99 -9.00
CA THR A 65 10.20 -19.29 -8.69
C THR A 65 10.39 -18.99 -7.20
N GLY A 66 9.39 -19.26 -6.36
CA GLY A 66 9.46 -19.06 -4.91
C GLY A 66 8.08 -19.06 -4.26
N PRO A 67 7.97 -19.23 -2.93
CA PRO A 67 6.69 -19.24 -2.24
C PRO A 67 5.99 -17.88 -2.36
N ILE A 68 4.70 -17.90 -2.67
CA ILE A 68 3.83 -16.71 -2.62
C ILE A 68 2.93 -16.86 -1.41
N PRO A 69 3.04 -15.99 -0.39
CA PRO A 69 2.23 -16.16 0.80
C PRO A 69 0.75 -16.03 0.54
N GLU A 70 0.00 -16.78 1.33
CA GLU A 70 -1.45 -16.71 1.40
C GLU A 70 -1.95 -15.28 1.61
N ARG A 71 -1.22 -14.46 2.38
CA ARG A 71 -1.55 -13.04 2.58
C ARG A 71 -1.54 -12.24 1.28
N ALA A 72 -0.58 -12.46 0.39
CA ALA A 72 -0.53 -11.76 -0.89
C ALA A 72 -1.75 -12.14 -1.75
N LEU A 73 -2.12 -13.42 -1.76
CA LEU A 73 -3.33 -13.91 -2.43
C LEU A 73 -4.61 -13.32 -1.81
N LEU A 74 -4.66 -13.25 -0.47
CA LEU A 74 -5.74 -12.64 0.28
C LEU A 74 -5.88 -11.15 -0.06
N TYR A 75 -4.79 -10.39 0.00
CA TYR A 75 -4.74 -8.95 -0.30
C TYR A 75 -5.27 -8.66 -1.71
N ASN A 76 -4.93 -9.50 -2.69
CA ASN A 76 -5.46 -9.40 -4.05
C ASN A 76 -6.97 -9.71 -4.14
N SER A 77 -7.46 -10.59 -3.26
CA SER A 77 -8.88 -11.00 -3.23
C SER A 77 -9.79 -10.04 -2.46
N MET A 78 -9.25 -9.19 -1.57
CA MET A 78 -10.00 -8.25 -0.72
C MET A 78 -10.91 -7.30 -1.54
N CYS A 79 -10.44 -6.88 -2.74
CA CYS A 79 -11.24 -6.07 -3.66
C CYS A 79 -12.57 -6.74 -4.03
N ARG A 80 -12.62 -8.09 -4.10
CA ARG A 80 -13.82 -8.85 -4.48
C ARG A 80 -14.84 -8.98 -3.35
N ARG A 81 -14.41 -8.79 -2.11
CA ARG A 81 -15.26 -8.87 -0.92
C ARG A 81 -15.88 -7.51 -0.59
N CYS A 82 -15.35 -6.44 -1.16
CA CYS A 82 -15.92 -5.10 -1.03
C CYS A 82 -17.27 -4.99 -1.74
N HIS A 83 -18.17 -4.19 -1.17
CA HIS A 83 -19.42 -3.82 -1.83
C HIS A 83 -19.16 -3.15 -3.20
N LYS A 84 -20.03 -3.35 -4.19
CA LYS A 84 -19.86 -2.82 -5.56
C LYS A 84 -19.55 -1.31 -5.57
N SER A 85 -20.34 -0.52 -4.86
CA SER A 85 -20.13 0.94 -4.78
C SER A 85 -18.84 1.37 -4.06
N MET A 86 -18.31 0.53 -3.15
CA MET A 86 -16.96 0.74 -2.59
C MET A 86 -15.90 0.51 -3.66
N ALA A 87 -16.02 -0.57 -4.44
CA ALA A 87 -15.09 -0.86 -5.52
C ALA A 87 -15.11 0.24 -6.59
N GLU A 88 -16.29 0.76 -6.93
CA GLU A 88 -16.46 1.90 -7.85
C GLU A 88 -15.78 3.17 -7.30
N THR A 89 -15.91 3.47 -6.00
CA THR A 89 -15.25 4.61 -5.34
C THR A 89 -13.71 4.45 -5.35
N CYS A 90 -13.19 3.25 -5.07
CA CYS A 90 -11.76 2.99 -5.19
C CYS A 90 -11.27 3.14 -6.63
N ASN A 91 -12.08 2.69 -7.59
CA ASN A 91 -11.75 2.73 -9.01
C ASN A 91 -11.72 4.15 -9.56
N SER A 92 -12.68 5.00 -9.21
CA SER A 92 -12.70 6.40 -9.66
C SER A 92 -11.46 7.17 -9.19
N ASN A 93 -10.93 6.82 -8.01
CA ASN A 93 -9.76 7.45 -7.41
C ASN A 93 -8.42 6.78 -7.81
N GLN A 94 -8.42 5.70 -8.60
CA GLN A 94 -7.20 4.92 -8.86
C GLN A 94 -6.10 5.71 -9.59
N TYR A 95 -6.50 6.71 -10.38
CA TYR A 95 -5.60 7.53 -11.18
C TYR A 95 -4.86 8.58 -10.36
N ILE A 96 -5.43 9.01 -9.23
CA ILE A 96 -4.86 10.04 -8.36
C ILE A 96 -4.06 9.47 -7.19
N ASN A 97 -4.45 8.29 -6.69
CA ASN A 97 -3.82 7.66 -5.53
C ASN A 97 -2.33 7.33 -5.75
N GLY A 98 -1.95 6.94 -6.96
CA GLY A 98 -0.58 6.56 -7.31
C GLY A 98 0.25 7.66 -7.98
N MET A 99 -0.23 8.90 -8.05
CA MET A 99 0.43 9.96 -8.84
C MET A 99 1.80 10.36 -8.31
N HIS A 100 1.97 10.41 -7.00
CA HIS A 100 3.22 10.84 -6.36
C HIS A 100 4.22 9.70 -6.18
N ARG A 101 3.90 8.49 -6.66
CA ARG A 101 4.76 7.31 -6.55
C ARG A 101 6.17 7.57 -7.09
N VAL A 102 6.29 8.20 -8.26
CA VAL A 102 7.60 8.47 -8.89
C VAL A 102 8.41 9.49 -8.10
N GLU A 103 7.74 10.51 -7.55
CA GLU A 103 8.36 11.52 -6.71
C GLU A 103 8.89 10.94 -5.40
N LEU A 104 8.07 10.13 -4.71
CA LEU A 104 8.48 9.43 -3.49
C LEU A 104 9.61 8.44 -3.76
N ARG A 105 9.55 7.70 -4.88
CA ARG A 105 10.59 6.74 -5.28
C ARG A 105 11.97 7.37 -5.41
N LYS A 106 12.06 8.63 -5.86
CA LYS A 106 13.35 9.32 -6.04
C LYS A 106 14.07 9.58 -4.72
N THR A 107 13.37 9.53 -3.58
CA THR A 107 13.95 9.72 -2.25
C THR A 107 14.06 8.42 -1.46
N GLU A 108 13.68 7.28 -2.05
CA GLU A 108 13.81 5.99 -1.38
C GLU A 108 15.29 5.62 -1.23
N THR A 109 15.64 5.19 -0.04
CA THR A 109 16.99 4.70 0.28
C THR A 109 17.00 3.22 0.66
N GLU A 110 15.82 2.64 0.89
CA GLU A 110 15.63 1.21 1.07
C GLU A 110 14.82 0.61 -0.09
N PRO A 111 14.81 -0.72 -0.24
CA PRO A 111 13.84 -1.40 -1.08
C PRO A 111 12.39 -1.20 -0.56
N TRP A 112 11.43 -0.95 -1.46
CA TRP A 112 10.01 -0.75 -1.11
C TRP A 112 9.08 -1.66 -1.91
N CYS A 113 8.13 -2.29 -1.21
CA CYS A 113 7.06 -3.00 -1.88
C CYS A 113 6.13 -2.02 -2.62
N CYS A 114 5.60 -2.48 -3.76
CA CYS A 114 4.69 -1.72 -4.61
C CYS A 114 3.46 -1.17 -3.84
N HIS A 115 2.87 -1.96 -2.94
CA HIS A 115 1.70 -1.57 -2.16
C HIS A 115 2.02 -0.51 -1.10
N ALA A 116 3.14 -0.63 -0.40
CA ALA A 116 3.58 0.39 0.54
C ALA A 116 3.77 1.73 -0.17
N ARG A 117 4.46 1.70 -1.32
CA ARG A 117 4.65 2.91 -2.13
C ARG A 117 3.33 3.51 -2.63
N TYR A 118 2.39 2.68 -3.08
CA TYR A 118 1.06 3.11 -3.50
C TYR A 118 0.26 3.73 -2.34
N ASN A 119 0.29 3.12 -1.17
CA ASN A 119 -0.39 3.60 0.02
C ASN A 119 0.18 4.94 0.49
N LEU A 120 1.50 5.08 0.55
CA LEU A 120 2.14 6.35 0.88
C LEU A 120 1.81 7.43 -0.14
N SER A 121 1.86 7.11 -1.44
CA SER A 121 1.42 8.03 -2.51
C SER A 121 -0.04 8.45 -2.34
N SER A 122 -0.92 7.56 -1.87
CA SER A 122 -2.33 7.87 -1.68
C SER A 122 -2.56 8.96 -0.63
N SER A 123 -1.63 9.15 0.31
CA SER A 123 -1.70 10.23 1.30
C SER A 123 -1.65 11.62 0.67
N LEU A 124 -1.02 11.77 -0.50
CA LEU A 124 -0.83 13.03 -1.21
C LEU A 124 -1.95 13.31 -2.23
N SER A 125 -2.85 12.35 -2.45
CA SER A 125 -3.80 12.34 -3.57
C SER A 125 -4.88 13.42 -3.55
N ASP A 126 -4.99 14.18 -2.47
CA ASP A 126 -5.91 15.33 -2.38
C ASP A 126 -5.22 16.68 -2.25
N GLY A 127 -3.89 16.71 -2.36
CA GLY A 127 -3.08 17.93 -2.25
C GLY A 127 -3.08 18.60 -0.87
N THR A 128 -3.74 18.02 0.14
CA THR A 128 -3.84 18.63 1.48
C THR A 128 -2.77 18.15 2.46
N VAL A 129 -2.09 17.07 2.11
CA VAL A 129 -0.91 16.55 2.81
C VAL A 129 0.34 17.10 2.12
N PRO A 130 1.19 17.87 2.81
CA PRO A 130 2.47 18.30 2.25
C PRO A 130 3.37 17.10 1.96
N LEU A 131 4.15 17.17 0.87
CA LEU A 131 5.13 16.12 0.54
C LEU A 131 6.08 15.81 1.71
N GLU A 132 6.45 16.83 2.48
CA GLU A 132 7.31 16.68 3.65
C GLU A 132 6.69 15.76 4.72
N ALA A 133 5.38 15.83 4.94
CA ALA A 133 4.69 14.95 5.87
C ALA A 133 4.78 13.48 5.41
N ALA A 134 4.57 13.21 4.12
CA ALA A 134 4.75 11.88 3.55
C ALA A 134 6.21 11.40 3.64
N ARG A 135 7.18 12.29 3.41
CA ARG A 135 8.62 11.98 3.54
C ARG A 135 9.03 11.66 4.98
N LYS A 136 8.41 12.28 5.99
CA LYS A 136 8.64 11.88 7.38
C LYS A 136 8.16 10.46 7.67
N ILE A 137 6.99 10.07 7.14
CA ILE A 137 6.51 8.67 7.22
C ILE A 137 7.48 7.73 6.48
N GLN A 138 7.92 8.12 5.29
CA GLN A 138 8.91 7.38 4.50
C GLN A 138 10.20 7.15 5.29
N ALA A 139 10.78 8.21 5.85
CA ALA A 139 12.01 8.15 6.62
C ALA A 139 11.87 7.26 7.87
N MET A 140 10.75 7.35 8.58
CA MET A 140 10.46 6.48 9.72
C MET A 140 10.36 5.00 9.31
N ALA A 141 9.69 4.70 8.19
CA ALA A 141 9.59 3.34 7.67
C ALA A 141 10.96 2.77 7.26
N GLU A 142 11.79 3.57 6.60
CA GLU A 142 13.16 3.19 6.23
C GLU A 142 14.09 3.07 7.45
N GLU A 143 13.91 3.91 8.47
CA GLU A 143 14.63 3.79 9.74
C GLU A 143 14.31 2.47 10.45
N MET A 144 13.05 2.02 10.42
CA MET A 144 12.68 0.71 10.95
C MET A 144 13.40 -0.44 10.23
N VAL A 145 13.59 -0.33 8.91
CA VAL A 145 14.32 -1.36 8.13
C VAL A 145 15.81 -1.35 8.48
N ARG A 146 16.45 -0.18 8.55
CA ARG A 146 17.91 -0.06 8.80
C ARG A 146 18.32 -0.28 10.25
N ASN A 147 17.48 0.14 11.18
CA ASN A 147 17.81 0.20 12.59
C ASN A 147 16.85 -0.69 13.39
N HIS A 148 17.30 -1.90 13.68
CA HIS A 148 16.48 -2.91 14.35
C HIS A 148 16.02 -2.48 15.75
N ARG A 149 16.82 -1.65 16.43
CA ARG A 149 16.42 -1.03 17.71
C ARG A 149 15.17 -0.17 17.55
N LYS A 150 14.99 0.46 16.39
CA LYS A 150 13.77 1.22 16.10
C LYS A 150 12.54 0.33 16.10
N CYS A 151 12.62 -0.90 15.57
CA CYS A 151 11.54 -1.88 15.67
C CYS A 151 11.25 -2.24 17.15
N GLU A 152 12.28 -2.37 17.99
CA GLU A 152 12.07 -2.60 19.43
C GLU A 152 11.35 -1.43 20.12
N GLU A 153 11.64 -0.22 19.66
CA GLU A 153 11.05 1.01 20.18
C GLU A 153 9.61 1.23 19.75
N VAL A 154 9.14 0.69 18.61
CA VAL A 154 7.80 1.01 18.10
C VAL A 154 6.87 -0.18 17.94
N VAL A 155 7.38 -1.40 17.77
CA VAL A 155 6.56 -2.58 17.55
C VAL A 155 6.07 -3.14 18.90
N GLY A 156 4.75 -3.27 19.02
CA GLY A 156 4.06 -3.72 20.23
C GLY A 156 4.15 -5.23 20.44
N PRO A 157 3.65 -6.05 19.50
CA PRO A 157 3.63 -7.50 19.68
C PRO A 157 5.04 -8.10 19.72
N GLU A 158 5.32 -8.91 20.75
CA GLU A 158 6.65 -9.46 21.02
C GLU A 158 7.13 -10.35 19.87
N GLY A 159 6.29 -11.26 19.38
CA GLY A 159 6.65 -12.18 18.30
C GLY A 159 7.01 -11.45 17.02
N LEU A 160 6.25 -10.41 16.66
CA LEU A 160 6.53 -9.58 15.50
C LEU A 160 7.80 -8.74 15.71
N ARG A 161 7.97 -8.12 16.89
CA ARG A 161 9.17 -7.35 17.23
C ARG A 161 10.45 -8.18 17.09
N GLN A 162 10.47 -9.40 17.63
CA GLN A 162 11.62 -10.30 17.51
C GLN A 162 11.94 -10.67 16.06
N LYS A 163 10.91 -10.91 15.24
CA LYS A 163 11.08 -11.21 13.81
C LYS A 163 11.67 -10.04 13.03
N MET A 164 11.22 -8.82 13.32
CA MET A 164 11.66 -7.61 12.62
C MET A 164 13.04 -7.11 13.10
N ALA A 165 13.40 -7.34 14.37
CA ALA A 165 14.64 -6.86 14.95
C ALA A 165 15.87 -7.78 14.70
N LYS A 166 15.69 -8.96 14.10
CA LYS A 166 16.81 -9.88 13.81
C LYS A 166 17.66 -9.37 12.62
N PRO A 167 19.00 -9.55 12.62
CA PRO A 167 19.86 -9.37 11.44
C PRO A 167 19.25 -9.99 10.17
N GLY A 168 19.02 -9.20 9.12
CA GLY A 168 18.39 -9.66 7.88
C GLY A 168 16.91 -10.03 8.02
N GLY A 169 16.23 -9.57 9.08
CA GLY A 169 14.81 -9.82 9.33
C GLY A 169 13.87 -9.00 8.48
N LEU A 170 14.38 -7.93 7.85
CA LEU A 170 13.66 -7.05 6.96
C LEU A 170 14.48 -6.87 5.68
N SER A 171 13.82 -7.10 4.54
CA SER A 171 14.40 -6.91 3.20
C SER A 171 14.02 -5.56 2.60
N GLY A 172 13.09 -4.85 3.24
CA GLY A 172 12.66 -3.51 2.84
C GLY A 172 11.35 -3.09 3.48
N VAL A 173 10.75 -2.02 2.96
CA VAL A 173 9.49 -1.47 3.48
C VAL A 173 8.29 -2.21 2.89
N THR A 174 7.57 -2.91 3.77
CA THR A 174 6.27 -3.55 3.49
C THR A 174 5.10 -2.64 3.85
N THR A 175 3.86 -3.06 3.57
CA THR A 175 2.67 -2.33 4.05
C THR A 175 2.60 -2.30 5.57
N THR A 176 2.96 -3.39 6.26
CA THR A 176 2.95 -3.45 7.73
C THR A 176 3.93 -2.46 8.35
N ILE A 177 5.15 -2.37 7.80
CA ILE A 177 6.16 -1.39 8.24
C ILE A 177 5.64 0.03 8.01
N LEU A 178 5.10 0.30 6.82
CA LEU A 178 4.51 1.60 6.51
C LEU A 178 3.38 1.97 7.47
N ASP A 179 2.49 1.04 7.77
CA ASP A 179 1.35 1.26 8.67
C ASP A 179 1.84 1.59 10.09
N ILE A 180 2.82 0.84 10.61
CA ILE A 180 3.43 1.11 11.93
C ILE A 180 4.15 2.47 11.95
N ALA A 181 4.88 2.81 10.87
CA ALA A 181 5.56 4.09 10.74
C ALA A 181 4.57 5.26 10.67
N ALA A 182 3.50 5.13 9.89
CA ALA A 182 2.45 6.13 9.81
C ALA A 182 1.73 6.30 11.16
N ALA A 183 1.49 5.20 11.87
CA ALA A 183 0.94 5.20 13.22
C ALA A 183 1.84 5.96 14.22
N GLU A 184 3.16 5.77 14.13
CA GLU A 184 4.14 6.49 14.96
C GLU A 184 4.08 7.99 14.68
N MET A 185 4.14 8.35 13.39
CA MET A 185 4.24 9.74 12.95
C MET A 185 2.93 10.55 13.08
N ALA A 186 1.78 9.88 13.19
CA ALA A 186 0.45 10.50 13.32
C ALA A 186 0.25 11.20 14.68
N ALA A 187 1.03 12.23 14.99
CA ALA A 187 1.05 12.89 16.30
C ALA A 187 -0.25 13.66 16.61
N ASN A 188 -0.95 14.18 15.60
CA ASN A 188 -2.21 14.91 15.79
C ASN A 188 -3.33 14.39 14.86
N PRO A 189 -4.09 13.37 15.28
CA PRO A 189 -5.11 12.75 14.43
C PRO A 189 -6.42 13.56 14.34
N ASP A 190 -6.51 14.76 14.90
CA ASP A 190 -7.75 15.55 14.83
C ASP A 190 -8.05 16.01 13.41
N TYR A 191 -9.27 15.73 12.98
CA TYR A 191 -9.79 16.23 11.74
C TYR A 191 -9.85 17.75 11.73
N ARG A 192 -9.42 18.31 10.60
CA ARG A 192 -9.64 19.70 10.24
C ARG A 192 -10.07 19.71 8.78
N PRO A 193 -11.21 20.35 8.44
CA PRO A 193 -11.58 20.58 7.05
C PRO A 193 -10.42 21.27 6.33
N ARG A 194 -10.15 20.83 5.10
CA ARG A 194 -9.13 21.45 4.25
C ARG A 194 -9.66 21.45 2.83
N GLU A 195 -9.51 22.59 2.17
CA GLU A 195 -9.84 22.70 0.77
C GLU A 195 -9.09 21.62 -0.03
N ASP A 196 -9.86 20.78 -0.73
CA ASP A 196 -9.34 19.74 -1.58
C ASP A 196 -8.58 20.38 -2.75
N LYS A 197 -7.31 20.00 -2.90
CA LYS A 197 -6.43 20.44 -3.99
C LYS A 197 -5.97 19.24 -4.80
N THR A 198 -6.88 18.27 -5.01
CA THR A 198 -6.64 17.06 -5.80
C THR A 198 -5.95 17.46 -7.10
N PRO A 199 -4.72 17.00 -7.34
CA PRO A 199 -3.99 17.36 -8.54
C PRO A 199 -4.59 16.67 -9.77
N GLU A 200 -4.42 17.30 -10.94
CA GLU A 200 -4.81 16.70 -12.21
C GLU A 200 -4.04 15.39 -12.45
N PRO A 201 -4.71 14.29 -12.85
CA PRO A 201 -4.06 13.01 -13.10
C PRO A 201 -2.80 13.12 -13.97
N SER A 202 -1.66 12.68 -13.44
CA SER A 202 -0.42 12.64 -14.21
C SER A 202 -0.43 11.47 -15.21
N LYS A 203 0.46 11.48 -16.22
CA LYS A 203 0.66 10.31 -17.10
C LYS A 203 1.44 9.18 -16.41
N GLU A 204 2.17 9.51 -15.35
CA GLU A 204 2.98 8.58 -14.55
C GLU A 204 2.28 8.29 -13.23
N PHE A 205 1.36 7.34 -13.24
CA PHE A 205 0.64 6.88 -12.06
C PHE A 205 0.74 5.37 -11.93
N MET A 206 0.56 4.89 -10.70
CA MET A 206 0.32 3.48 -10.42
C MET A 206 -1.16 3.30 -10.10
N VAL A 207 -1.84 2.41 -10.83
CA VAL A 207 -3.16 1.94 -10.40
C VAL A 207 -3.00 0.88 -9.32
N HIS A 208 -3.91 0.85 -8.35
CA HIS A 208 -3.91 -0.11 -7.25
C HIS A 208 -3.69 -1.56 -7.74
N TYR A 209 -4.39 -1.97 -8.79
CA TYR A 209 -4.31 -3.32 -9.33
C TYR A 209 -2.96 -3.65 -9.99
N ALA A 210 -2.25 -2.65 -10.52
CA ALA A 210 -0.91 -2.86 -11.06
C ALA A 210 0.09 -3.08 -9.94
N ALA A 211 -0.10 -2.41 -8.78
CA ALA A 211 0.69 -2.70 -7.59
C ALA A 211 0.59 -4.19 -7.21
N CYS A 212 -0.62 -4.77 -7.26
CA CYS A 212 -0.81 -6.21 -7.02
C CYS A 212 0.06 -7.07 -7.94
N VAL A 213 0.03 -6.82 -9.25
CA VAL A 213 0.75 -7.64 -10.25
C VAL A 213 2.26 -7.45 -10.19
N GLU A 214 2.72 -6.23 -9.89
CA GLU A 214 4.14 -5.88 -9.70
C GLU A 214 4.73 -6.36 -8.37
N CYS A 215 3.97 -7.11 -7.55
CA CYS A 215 4.47 -7.62 -6.29
C CYS A 215 5.66 -8.57 -6.51
N ASP A 216 6.79 -8.19 -5.90
CA ASP A 216 8.00 -8.99 -5.82
C ASP A 216 7.77 -10.18 -4.86
N PRO A 217 8.11 -11.42 -5.25
CA PRO A 217 7.88 -12.61 -4.42
C PRO A 217 8.57 -12.59 -3.05
N ALA A 218 9.77 -12.00 -2.92
CA ALA A 218 10.47 -11.89 -1.64
C ALA A 218 9.77 -10.89 -0.72
N PHE A 219 9.33 -9.75 -1.26
CA PHE A 219 8.48 -8.83 -0.51
C PHE A 219 7.12 -9.44 -0.16
N ALA A 220 6.55 -10.26 -1.05
CA ALA A 220 5.32 -10.98 -0.77
C ALA A 220 5.53 -11.92 0.42
N ALA A 221 6.61 -12.71 0.42
CA ALA A 221 7.07 -13.59 1.50
C ALA A 221 7.12 -12.86 2.84
N GLU A 222 7.83 -11.74 2.88
CA GLU A 222 8.01 -10.92 4.08
C GLU A 222 6.72 -10.24 4.55
N CYS A 223 5.92 -9.70 3.63
CA CYS A 223 4.57 -9.20 3.95
C CYS A 223 3.73 -10.31 4.58
N GLY A 224 3.87 -11.55 4.09
CA GLY A 224 3.30 -12.75 4.68
C GLY A 224 3.76 -12.91 6.12
N GLU A 225 5.07 -13.09 6.35
CA GLU A 225 5.66 -13.35 7.69
C GLU A 225 5.31 -12.28 8.74
N GLN A 226 5.26 -11.02 8.33
CA GLN A 226 4.85 -9.90 9.16
C GLN A 226 3.33 -9.85 9.36
N ALA A 227 2.56 -10.46 8.45
CA ALA A 227 1.12 -10.60 8.54
C ALA A 227 0.64 -11.89 9.23
N VAL A 228 1.52 -12.87 9.47
CA VAL A 228 1.20 -14.15 10.15
C VAL A 228 1.35 -14.02 11.67
N GLU A 229 0.41 -14.42 12.53
CA GLU A 229 -1.05 -14.46 12.51
C GLU A 229 -1.49 -14.82 13.94
N LYS A 230 -2.22 -13.91 14.57
CA LYS A 230 -3.14 -14.01 15.72
C LYS A 230 -3.45 -12.56 16.13
N GLU A 231 -2.39 -11.77 16.26
CA GLU A 231 -2.42 -10.38 16.67
C GLU A 231 -3.15 -9.51 15.63
N LEU A 232 -2.83 -9.64 14.33
CA LEU A 232 -3.54 -8.90 13.28
C LEU A 232 -5.01 -9.28 13.14
N ASN A 233 -5.36 -10.57 13.26
CA ASN A 233 -6.74 -11.03 13.19
C ASN A 233 -7.54 -10.60 14.44
N GLN A 234 -6.92 -10.64 15.62
CA GLN A 234 -7.50 -10.07 16.85
C GLN A 234 -7.70 -8.55 16.72
N CYS A 235 -6.71 -7.84 16.16
CA CYS A 235 -6.85 -6.42 15.87
C CYS A 235 -7.94 -6.17 14.82
N LEU A 236 -8.17 -7.08 13.86
CA LEU A 236 -9.23 -6.93 12.86
C LEU A 236 -10.62 -6.92 13.49
N GLU A 237 -10.90 -7.85 14.40
CA GLU A 237 -12.15 -7.87 15.14
C GLU A 237 -12.32 -6.62 16.00
N GLU A 238 -11.26 -6.17 16.67
CA GLU A 238 -11.28 -4.94 17.47
C GLU A 238 -11.62 -3.72 16.59
N VAL A 239 -10.90 -3.52 15.48
CA VAL A 239 -11.11 -2.34 14.62
C VAL A 239 -12.47 -2.36 13.94
N GLN A 240 -12.97 -3.54 13.53
CA GLN A 240 -14.33 -3.67 12.99
C GLN A 240 -15.38 -3.21 14.00
N GLY A 241 -15.18 -3.50 15.29
CA GLY A 241 -16.04 -3.00 16.37
C GLY A 241 -15.90 -1.51 16.68
N MET A 242 -14.83 -0.85 16.22
CA MET A 242 -14.59 0.59 16.41
C MET A 242 -15.08 1.45 15.24
N THR A 243 -15.19 0.86 14.05
CA THR A 243 -15.61 1.56 12.82
C THR A 243 -17.12 1.67 12.69
N GLN A 244 -17.59 2.79 12.14
CA GLN A 244 -19.00 2.97 11.77
C GLN A 244 -19.14 3.02 10.24
N GLY A 245 -20.27 2.53 9.74
CA GLY A 245 -20.55 2.53 8.31
C GLY A 245 -19.67 1.55 7.51
N ARG A 246 -19.35 1.91 6.27
CA ARG A 246 -18.67 1.00 5.32
C ARG A 246 -17.19 1.35 5.19
N TRP A 247 -16.35 0.34 5.39
CA TRP A 247 -14.91 0.39 5.22
C TRP A 247 -14.48 -0.67 4.23
N CYS A 248 -13.53 -0.37 3.33
CA CYS A 248 -12.98 -1.44 2.48
C CYS A 248 -12.07 -2.35 3.30
N GLU A 249 -11.96 -3.62 2.90
CA GLU A 249 -11.17 -4.59 3.65
C GLU A 249 -9.68 -4.21 3.74
N HIS A 250 -9.11 -3.62 2.68
CA HIS A 250 -7.74 -3.12 2.71
C HIS A 250 -7.53 -2.09 3.82
N THR A 251 -8.49 -1.17 3.99
CA THR A 251 -8.42 -0.15 5.04
C THR A 251 -8.56 -0.76 6.43
N LEU A 252 -9.47 -1.73 6.61
CA LEU A 252 -9.63 -2.43 7.89
C LEU A 252 -8.34 -3.14 8.29
N HIS A 253 -7.70 -3.83 7.34
CA HIS A 253 -6.41 -4.48 7.60
C HIS A 253 -5.28 -3.48 7.89
N ALA A 254 -5.24 -2.33 7.19
CA ALA A 254 -4.28 -1.28 7.50
C ALA A 254 -4.53 -0.69 8.91
N LEU A 255 -5.79 -0.45 9.31
CA LEU A 255 -6.14 -0.05 10.67
C LEU A 255 -5.69 -1.08 11.71
N SER A 256 -5.88 -2.37 11.44
CA SER A 256 -5.36 -3.44 12.30
C SER A 256 -3.84 -3.40 12.40
N ALA A 257 -3.14 -3.10 11.31
CA ALA A 257 -1.69 -2.97 11.31
C ALA A 257 -1.20 -1.72 12.07
N LEU A 258 -1.97 -0.62 12.10
CA LEU A 258 -1.65 0.54 12.95
C LEU A 258 -1.55 0.14 14.43
N ARG A 259 -2.36 -0.85 14.88
CA ARG A 259 -2.38 -1.33 16.27
C ARG A 259 -1.17 -2.18 16.64
N LEU A 260 -0.37 -2.60 15.67
CA LEU A 260 0.92 -3.23 15.91
C LEU A 260 1.97 -2.23 16.41
N ASN A 261 1.71 -0.93 16.26
CA ASN A 261 2.51 0.10 16.91
C ASN A 261 2.17 0.21 18.41
N LYS A 262 3.16 0.09 19.29
CA LYS A 262 2.98 0.08 20.76
C LYS A 262 2.49 1.42 21.32
N ASN A 263 2.72 2.52 20.61
CA ASN A 263 2.27 3.87 20.94
C ASN A 263 0.87 4.17 20.37
N MET A 264 0.31 3.29 19.53
CA MET A 264 -1.05 3.43 18.98
C MET A 264 -2.11 2.95 19.98
N ARG A 265 -2.42 3.81 20.95
CA ARG A 265 -3.50 3.55 21.92
C ARG A 265 -4.88 3.59 21.26
N ARG A 266 -5.86 2.97 21.92
CA ARG A 266 -7.24 2.85 21.41
C ARG A 266 -7.86 4.22 21.13
N GLU A 267 -7.61 5.22 21.98
CA GLU A 267 -8.13 6.59 21.83
C GLU A 267 -7.53 7.28 20.60
N LYS A 268 -6.22 7.08 20.35
CA LYS A 268 -5.54 7.62 19.17
C LYS A 268 -6.10 6.99 17.89
N LEU A 269 -6.28 5.66 17.89
CA LEU A 269 -6.89 4.95 16.77
C LEU A 269 -8.33 5.42 16.52
N GLN A 270 -9.14 5.59 17.57
CA GLN A 270 -10.52 6.08 17.43
C GLN A 270 -10.56 7.46 16.79
N ARG A 271 -9.64 8.36 17.13
CA ARG A 271 -9.53 9.68 16.48
C ARG A 271 -9.15 9.56 15.00
N ILE A 272 -8.26 8.63 14.63
CA ILE A 272 -7.94 8.36 13.22
C ILE A 272 -9.17 7.85 12.46
N ILE A 273 -9.94 6.94 13.06
CA ILE A 273 -11.18 6.39 12.48
C ILE A 273 -12.19 7.51 12.23
N VAL A 274 -12.46 8.34 13.23
CA VAL A 274 -13.40 9.47 13.12
C VAL A 274 -12.94 10.45 12.04
N SER A 275 -11.65 10.78 12.00
CA SER A 275 -11.11 11.69 10.99
C SER A 275 -11.22 11.16 9.57
N ALA A 276 -11.01 9.85 9.37
CA ALA A 276 -11.19 9.22 8.05
C ALA A 276 -12.67 9.16 7.64
N GLU A 277 -13.60 8.94 8.58
CA GLU A 277 -15.04 8.99 8.33
C GLU A 277 -15.53 10.41 7.99
N GLN A 278 -15.00 11.42 8.67
CA GLN A 278 -15.28 12.83 8.36
C GLN A 278 -14.75 13.22 6.98
N LEU A 279 -13.53 12.78 6.64
CA LEU A 279 -12.96 12.98 5.31
C LEU A 279 -13.80 12.30 4.21
N LYS A 280 -14.31 11.10 4.49
CA LYS A 280 -15.24 10.39 3.61
C LYS A 280 -16.57 11.14 3.45
N ALA A 281 -17.08 11.74 4.52
CA ALA A 281 -18.31 12.53 4.49
C ALA A 281 -18.12 13.85 3.71
N GLU A 282 -17.00 14.54 3.91
CA GLU A 282 -16.60 15.74 3.16
C GLU A 282 -16.60 15.49 1.65
N ARG A 283 -16.19 14.30 1.23
CA ARG A 283 -16.14 13.89 -0.19
C ARG A 283 -17.41 13.28 -0.74
N ASN A 284 -18.43 13.07 0.10
CA ASN A 284 -19.64 12.35 -0.28
C ASN A 284 -19.36 10.95 -0.88
N ASP A 285 -18.29 10.29 -0.41
CA ASP A 285 -17.90 8.97 -0.90
C ASP A 285 -18.77 7.88 -0.26
N PHE A 286 -18.86 6.69 -0.87
CA PHE A 286 -19.73 5.63 -0.36
C PHE A 286 -19.24 5.01 0.97
N GLY A 287 -17.94 5.04 1.21
CA GLY A 287 -17.32 4.53 2.43
C GLY A 287 -15.81 4.76 2.45
N VAL A 288 -15.17 4.36 3.55
CA VAL A 288 -13.77 4.69 3.81
C VAL A 288 -12.85 3.73 3.05
N THR A 289 -12.02 4.29 2.19
CA THR A 289 -11.03 3.59 1.35
C THR A 289 -9.60 3.84 1.85
N THR A 290 -8.63 3.11 1.30
CA THR A 290 -7.20 3.33 1.58
C THR A 290 -6.81 4.79 1.41
N ARG A 291 -7.33 5.47 0.38
CA ARG A 291 -7.12 6.90 0.14
C ARG A 291 -7.43 7.74 1.37
N HIS A 292 -8.61 7.54 1.95
CA HIS A 292 -9.08 8.30 3.10
C HIS A 292 -8.19 8.10 4.34
N LEU A 293 -7.85 6.85 4.63
CA LEU A 293 -6.99 6.52 5.76
C LEU A 293 -5.60 7.15 5.61
N PHE A 294 -4.97 7.01 4.44
CA PHE A 294 -3.61 7.51 4.25
C PHE A 294 -3.54 9.04 4.16
N ILE A 295 -4.57 9.71 3.62
CA ILE A 295 -4.68 11.18 3.74
C ILE A 295 -4.79 11.56 5.22
N THR A 296 -5.63 10.86 5.99
CA THR A 296 -5.80 11.12 7.43
C THR A 296 -4.49 10.97 8.19
N LEU A 297 -3.75 9.88 7.93
CA LEU A 297 -2.44 9.64 8.53
C LEU A 297 -1.42 10.71 8.13
N GLY A 298 -1.38 11.10 6.85
CA GLY A 298 -0.52 12.17 6.36
C GLY A 298 -0.85 13.54 6.97
N ARG A 299 -2.14 13.89 7.11
CA ARG A 299 -2.60 15.12 7.76
C ARG A 299 -2.26 15.15 9.26
N ALA A 300 -2.13 13.98 9.88
CA ALA A 300 -1.83 13.83 11.29
C ALA A 300 -0.34 13.98 11.64
N VAL A 301 0.55 13.98 10.63
CA VAL A 301 1.97 14.24 10.83
C VAL A 301 2.17 15.73 11.13
N GLN A 302 2.86 16.02 12.23
CA GLN A 302 3.22 17.40 12.56
C GLN A 302 4.30 17.92 11.58
N ALA A 303 4.07 19.12 11.05
CA ALA A 303 5.07 19.86 10.28
C ALA A 303 6.21 20.32 11.19
#